data_AF-A0A7S1B7N1-F1
#
_entry.id   AF-A0A7S1B7N1-F1
#
_cell.length_a   1.000
_cell.length_b   1.000
_cell.length_c   1.000
_cell.angle_alpha   90.00
_cell.angle_beta   90.00
_cell.angle_gamma   90.00
#
_symmetry.space_group_name_H-M   'P 1'
#
loop_
_entity.id
_entity.type
_entity.pdbx_description
1 polymer ?
#
loop_
_entity_poly.entity_id
_entity_poly.type
_entity_poly.pdbx_seq_one_letter_code
_entity_poly.pdbx_strand_id
1 'polypeptide(L)'
;MTRYEFYIGLALSDRVTKNEVIDEAEWKSTSLYLRKLYSVGDDMKYIAKTMDTSKRSSGEALAKDFQDLVKLADKPAIDRNYDLFSEKQKKSLVVIDEFLALLQDVPDEI
;
A
#
# COMPACT_ATOMS: atom_id res chain seq x y z
N MET A 1 0.63 -9.80 -10.54
CA MET A 1 -0.33 -9.09 -9.67
C MET A 1 -1.49 -8.64 -10.54
N THR A 2 -2.61 -9.35 -10.51
CA THR A 2 -3.78 -8.98 -11.33
C THR A 2 -4.53 -7.84 -10.66
N ARG A 3 -5.15 -6.98 -11.46
CA ARG A 3 -5.94 -5.80 -11.03
C ARG A 3 -6.91 -6.09 -9.86
N TYR A 4 -7.36 -7.34 -9.74
CA TYR A 4 -8.25 -7.84 -8.69
C TYR A 4 -7.70 -7.78 -7.26
N GLU A 5 -6.38 -7.93 -7.05
CA GLU A 5 -5.82 -7.93 -5.68
C GLU A 5 -5.73 -6.53 -5.08
N PHE A 6 -5.55 -5.49 -5.92
CA PHE A 6 -5.54 -4.08 -5.51
C PHE A 6 -6.93 -3.57 -5.11
N TYR A 7 -7.99 -4.12 -5.73
CA TYR A 7 -9.38 -3.75 -5.40
C TYR A 7 -9.84 -4.22 -4.02
N ILE A 8 -9.22 -5.24 -3.41
CA ILE A 8 -9.64 -5.72 -2.09
C ILE A 8 -9.32 -4.69 -0.99
N GLY A 9 -8.15 -4.04 -1.08
CA GLY A 9 -7.76 -2.96 -0.15
C GLY A 9 -8.63 -1.70 -0.30
N LEU A 10 -8.96 -1.32 -1.54
CA LEU A 10 -9.82 -0.17 -1.82
C LEU A 10 -11.29 -0.44 -1.45
N ALA A 11 -11.79 -1.65 -1.72
CA ALA A 11 -13.15 -2.07 -1.40
C ALA A 11 -13.43 -2.08 0.11
N LEU A 12 -12.44 -2.39 0.95
CA LEU A 12 -12.60 -2.29 2.42
C LEU A 12 -12.76 -0.84 2.89
N SER A 13 -12.05 0.11 2.29
CA SER A 13 -12.21 1.54 2.61
C SER A 13 -13.56 2.09 2.16
N ASP A 14 -14.11 1.58 1.05
CA ASP A 14 -15.37 2.04 0.43
C ASP A 14 -16.63 1.37 1.00
N ARG A 15 -16.46 0.22 1.69
CA ARG A 15 -17.55 -0.52 2.35
C ARG A 15 -17.80 -0.04 3.78
N VAL A 16 -16.80 0.47 4.47
CA VAL A 16 -16.99 1.03 5.81
C VAL A 16 -17.62 2.42 5.79
N THR A 17 -17.39 3.23 4.75
CA THR A 17 -18.19 4.42 4.49
C THR A 17 -19.68 4.09 4.26
N LYS A 18 -20.01 2.84 3.94
CA LYS A 18 -21.38 2.32 3.77
C LYS A 18 -21.95 1.60 5.00
N ASN A 19 -21.26 1.61 6.16
CA ASN A 19 -21.67 0.88 7.36
C ASN A 19 -21.82 -0.65 7.15
N GLU A 20 -21.12 -1.22 6.15
CA GLU A 20 -21.10 -2.67 6.01
C GLU A 20 -20.23 -3.29 7.11
N VAL A 21 -20.81 -4.24 7.85
CA VAL A 21 -20.10 -4.97 8.91
C VAL A 21 -19.03 -5.84 8.27
N ILE A 22 -17.75 -5.54 8.54
CA ILE A 22 -16.64 -6.42 8.17
C ILE A 22 -16.70 -7.65 9.07
N ASP A 23 -16.92 -8.81 8.47
CA ASP A 23 -17.03 -10.06 9.23
C ASP A 23 -15.65 -10.62 9.66
N GLU A 24 -15.64 -11.65 10.51
CA GLU A 24 -14.41 -12.26 11.00
C GLU A 24 -13.55 -12.89 9.89
N ALA A 25 -14.19 -13.48 8.88
CA ALA A 25 -13.49 -14.09 7.76
C ALA A 25 -12.79 -13.02 6.91
N GLU A 26 -13.39 -11.85 6.76
CA GLU A 26 -12.84 -10.70 6.07
C GLU A 26 -11.63 -10.09 6.80
N TRP A 27 -11.70 -9.92 8.13
CA TRP A 27 -10.53 -9.49 8.91
C TRP A 27 -9.37 -10.48 8.84
N LYS A 28 -9.65 -11.78 8.93
CA LYS A 28 -8.63 -12.82 8.79
C LYS A 28 -8.00 -12.79 7.39
N SER A 29 -8.81 -12.59 6.36
CA SER A 29 -8.34 -12.45 4.98
C SER A 29 -7.50 -11.19 4.80
N THR A 30 -7.82 -10.10 5.50
CA THR A 30 -7.07 -8.84 5.50
C THR A 30 -5.65 -9.03 6.03
N SER A 31 -5.46 -9.73 7.15
CA SER A 31 -4.10 -10.03 7.66
C SER A 31 -3.27 -10.89 6.68
N LEU A 32 -3.90 -11.85 6.00
CA LEU A 32 -3.22 -12.64 4.95
C LEU A 32 -2.86 -11.78 3.73
N TYR A 33 -3.75 -10.86 3.36
CA TYR A 33 -3.52 -9.90 2.28
C TYR A 33 -2.34 -8.97 2.62
N LEU A 34 -2.26 -8.41 3.83
CA LEU A 34 -1.14 -7.55 4.24
C LEU A 34 0.23 -8.23 4.08
N ARG A 35 0.32 -9.53 4.37
CA ARG A 35 1.56 -10.29 4.16
C ARG A 35 1.98 -10.37 2.70
N LYS A 36 1.03 -10.53 1.78
CA LYS A 36 1.30 -10.45 0.35
C LYS A 36 1.62 -9.02 -0.07
N LEU A 37 0.89 -8.04 0.46
CA LEU A 37 1.09 -6.64 0.14
C LEU A 37 2.50 -6.17 0.52
N TYR A 38 3.10 -6.71 1.58
CA TYR A 38 4.48 -6.42 1.96
C TYR A 38 5.50 -6.71 0.84
N SER A 39 5.28 -7.77 0.04
CA SER A 39 6.19 -8.11 -1.06
C SER A 39 6.14 -7.11 -2.21
N VAL A 40 5.08 -6.31 -2.33
CA VAL A 40 5.03 -5.20 -3.29
C VAL A 40 6.13 -4.18 -2.99
N GLY A 41 6.51 -4.01 -1.73
CA GLY A 41 7.67 -3.18 -1.38
C GLY A 41 9.00 -3.74 -1.89
N ASP A 42 9.12 -5.07 -2.04
CA ASP A 42 10.31 -5.68 -2.66
C ASP A 42 10.31 -5.45 -4.17
N ASP A 43 9.13 -5.50 -4.82
CA ASP A 43 8.97 -5.11 -6.23
C ASP A 43 9.33 -3.63 -6.43
N MET A 44 8.88 -2.73 -5.55
CA MET A 44 9.24 -1.31 -5.57
C MET A 44 10.76 -1.11 -5.44
N LYS A 45 11.43 -1.83 -4.52
CA LYS A 45 12.90 -1.79 -4.41
C LYS A 45 13.59 -2.29 -5.68
N TYR A 46 13.06 -3.33 -6.31
CA TYR A 46 13.60 -3.83 -7.57
C TYR A 46 13.50 -2.78 -8.67
N ILE A 47 12.34 -2.13 -8.80
CA ILE A 47 12.12 -1.03 -9.75
C ILE A 47 13.02 0.18 -9.42
N ALA A 48 13.19 0.54 -8.14
CA ALA A 48 14.04 1.66 -7.74
C ALA A 48 15.50 1.51 -8.23
N LYS A 49 16.01 0.27 -8.30
CA LYS A 49 17.36 -0.01 -8.82
C LYS A 49 17.53 0.33 -10.30
N THR A 50 16.44 0.30 -11.08
CA THR A 50 16.46 0.66 -12.51
C THR A 50 16.30 2.16 -12.74
N MET A 51 15.94 2.94 -11.72
CA MET A 51 15.86 4.39 -11.81
C MET A 51 17.25 5.04 -11.90
N ASP A 52 17.25 6.28 -12.39
CA ASP A 52 18.40 7.18 -12.34
C ASP A 52 18.96 7.31 -10.92
N THR A 53 20.28 7.52 -10.83
CA THR A 53 20.99 7.61 -9.55
C THR A 53 20.40 8.67 -8.61
N SER A 54 19.87 9.77 -9.17
CA SER A 54 19.22 10.84 -8.41
C SER A 54 17.88 10.44 -7.77
N LYS A 55 17.12 9.53 -8.41
CA LYS A 55 15.79 9.08 -7.95
C LYS A 55 15.86 7.78 -7.15
N ARG A 56 16.89 6.95 -7.37
CA ARG A 56 17.03 5.62 -6.75
C ARG A 56 16.93 5.63 -5.23
N SER A 57 17.66 6.53 -4.56
CA SER A 57 17.66 6.57 -3.09
C SER A 57 16.28 6.93 -2.53
N SER A 58 15.55 7.84 -3.19
CA SER A 58 14.18 8.18 -2.83
C SER A 58 13.23 7.00 -3.10
N GLY A 59 13.37 6.33 -4.23
CA GLY A 59 12.57 5.13 -4.55
C GLY A 59 12.77 3.99 -3.53
N GLU A 60 14.00 3.73 -3.10
CA GLU A 60 14.31 2.74 -2.06
C GLU A 60 13.75 3.13 -0.68
N ALA A 61 13.79 4.43 -0.33
CA ALA A 61 13.21 4.94 0.90
C ALA A 61 11.68 4.78 0.90
N LEU A 62 11.00 5.20 -0.17
CA LEU A 62 9.55 5.04 -0.30
C LEU A 62 9.12 3.56 -0.27
N ALA A 63 9.89 2.68 -0.92
CA ALA A 63 9.64 1.25 -0.86
C ALA A 63 9.74 0.68 0.57
N LYS A 64 10.67 1.19 1.37
CA LYS A 64 10.80 0.83 2.80
C LYS A 64 9.64 1.40 3.62
N ASP A 65 9.28 2.66 3.42
CA ASP A 65 8.19 3.31 4.14
C ASP A 65 6.86 2.60 3.88
N PHE A 66 6.63 2.17 2.64
CA PHE A 66 5.50 1.34 2.26
C PHE A 66 5.46 0.03 3.07
N GLN A 67 6.57 -0.71 3.12
CA GLN A 67 6.67 -1.96 3.88
C GLN A 67 6.42 -1.75 5.39
N ASP A 68 6.96 -0.67 5.95
CA ASP A 68 6.77 -0.34 7.36
C ASP A 68 5.30 -0.02 7.66
N LEU A 69 4.62 0.74 6.78
CA LEU A 69 3.18 1.03 6.91
C LEU A 69 2.31 -0.23 6.81
N VAL A 70 2.61 -1.12 5.85
CA VAL A 70 1.90 -2.41 5.72
C VAL A 70 2.07 -3.26 6.97
N LYS A 71 3.28 -3.32 7.54
CA LYS A 71 3.56 -4.02 8.79
C LYS A 71 2.83 -3.40 9.97
N LEU A 72 2.78 -2.07 10.05
CA LEU A 72 2.06 -1.34 11.09
C LEU A 72 0.54 -1.50 10.98
N ALA A 73 0.00 -1.86 9.82
CA ALA A 73 -1.41 -2.15 9.61
C ALA A 73 -1.84 -3.53 10.14
N ASP A 74 -0.90 -4.45 10.42
CA ASP A 74 -1.22 -5.82 10.86
C ASP A 74 -1.90 -5.85 12.23
N LYS A 75 -1.37 -5.09 13.20
CA LYS A 75 -1.98 -5.00 14.54
C LYS A 75 -3.40 -4.39 14.50
N PRO A 76 -3.65 -3.25 13.84
CA PRO A 76 -5.01 -2.75 13.63
C PRO A 76 -5.96 -3.76 12.97
N ALA A 77 -5.49 -4.56 12.01
CA ALA A 77 -6.32 -5.60 11.39
C ALA A 77 -6.68 -6.73 12.37
N ILE A 78 -5.71 -7.19 13.18
CA ILE A 78 -5.94 -8.20 14.23
C ILE A 78 -6.90 -7.68 15.29
N ASP A 79 -6.70 -6.44 15.74
CA ASP A 79 -7.52 -5.78 16.75
C ASP A 79 -8.88 -5.30 16.18
N ARG A 80 -9.12 -5.49 14.87
CA ARG A 80 -10.31 -5.02 14.14
C ARG A 80 -10.55 -3.51 14.31
N ASN A 81 -9.47 -2.75 14.49
CA ASN A 81 -9.50 -1.31 14.63
C ASN A 81 -9.49 -0.67 13.24
N TYR A 82 -10.69 -0.43 12.72
CA TYR A 82 -10.88 0.12 11.39
C TYR A 82 -10.19 1.47 11.20
N ASP A 83 -10.36 2.40 12.14
CA ASP A 83 -9.86 3.77 11.98
C ASP A 83 -8.33 3.79 11.84
N LEU A 84 -7.64 3.05 12.72
CA LEU A 84 -6.18 2.91 12.64
C LEU A 84 -5.75 2.15 11.39
N PHE A 85 -6.48 1.10 11.00
CA PHE A 85 -6.18 0.35 9.77
C PHE A 85 -6.30 1.24 8.53
N SER A 86 -7.41 1.96 8.41
CA SER A 86 -7.68 2.90 7.31
C SER A 86 -6.65 4.03 7.25
N GLU A 87 -6.23 4.56 8.40
CA GLU A 87 -5.16 5.56 8.46
C GLU A 87 -3.85 5.02 7.84
N LYS A 88 -3.45 3.79 8.15
CA LYS A 88 -2.24 3.19 7.56
C LYS A 88 -2.40 2.93 6.07
N GLN A 89 -3.56 2.43 5.63
CA GLN A 89 -3.84 2.22 4.20
C GLN A 89 -3.77 3.52 3.40
N LYS A 90 -4.37 4.61 3.90
CA LYS A 90 -4.30 5.93 3.25
C LYS A 90 -2.85 6.41 3.11
N LYS A 91 -2.04 6.25 4.15
CA LYS A 91 -0.60 6.57 4.09
C LYS A 91 0.14 5.69 3.08
N SER A 92 -0.17 4.39 3.03
CA SER A 92 0.42 3.48 2.04
C SER A 92 0.09 3.89 0.60
N LEU A 93 -1.14 4.37 0.35
CA LEU A 93 -1.52 4.89 -0.97
C LEU A 93 -0.72 6.13 -1.36
N VAL A 94 -0.55 7.08 -0.43
CA VAL A 94 0.29 8.28 -0.67
C VAL A 94 1.72 7.87 -1.04
N VAL A 95 2.32 6.92 -0.32
CA VAL A 95 3.68 6.44 -0.62
C VAL A 95 3.75 5.76 -1.99
N ILE A 96 2.72 5.01 -2.39
CA ILE A 96 2.65 4.42 -3.74
C ILE A 96 2.58 5.54 -4.79
N ASP A 97 1.73 6.54 -4.60
CA ASP A 97 1.58 7.65 -5.56
C ASP A 97 2.89 8.42 -5.72
N GLU A 98 3.57 8.73 -4.62
CA GLU A 98 4.89 9.36 -4.62
C GLU A 98 5.94 8.49 -5.33
N PHE A 99 5.92 7.18 -5.12
CA PHE A 99 6.81 6.26 -5.80
C PHE A 99 6.54 6.20 -7.31
N LEU A 100 5.26 6.16 -7.71
CA LEU A 100 4.86 6.16 -9.12
C LEU A 100 5.20 7.49 -9.81
N ALA A 101 5.13 8.61 -9.10
CA ALA A 101 5.58 9.90 -9.62
C ALA A 101 7.08 9.90 -9.96
N LEU A 102 7.93 9.17 -9.22
CA LEU A 102 9.34 9.03 -9.57
C LEU A 102 9.56 8.32 -10.92
N LEU A 103 8.63 7.46 -11.33
CA LEU A 103 8.69 6.73 -12.61
C LEU A 103 8.27 7.57 -13.81
N GLN A 104 7.69 8.75 -13.57
CA GLN A 104 7.32 9.65 -14.65
C GLN A 104 8.58 10.41 -15.08
N ASP A 105 9.03 10.12 -16.31
CA ASP A 105 10.10 10.85 -17.00
C ASP A 105 9.56 11.76 -18.12
N VAL A 106 8.23 11.88 -18.22
CA VAL A 106 7.59 12.84 -19.12
C VAL A 106 7.81 14.23 -18.50
N PRO A 107 8.54 15.14 -19.16
CA PRO A 107 8.53 16.54 -18.77
C PRO A 107 7.07 16.98 -18.75
N ASP A 108 6.63 17.71 -17.72
CA ASP A 108 5.34 18.39 -17.77
C ASP A 108 5.35 19.31 -19.01
N GLU A 109 4.87 18.82 -20.14
CA GLU A 109 4.72 19.63 -21.34
C GLU A 109 3.66 20.68 -21.02
N ILE A 110 4.11 21.94 -21.09
CA ILE A 110 3.39 23.20 -20.82
C ILE A 110 2.18 23.35 -21.75
#